data_AF-A0A817GTB8-F1
#
_entry.id   AF-A0A817GTB8-F1
#
_cell.length_a   1.000
_cell.length_b   1.000
_cell.length_c   1.000
_cell.angle_alpha   90.00
_cell.angle_beta   90.00
_cell.angle_gamma   90.00
#
_symmetry.space_group_name_H-M   'P 1'
#
loop_
_entity.id
_entity.type
_entity.pdbx_description
1 polymer ?
#
loop_
_entity_poly.entity_id
_entity_poly.type
_entity_poly.pdbx_seq_one_letter_code
_entity_poly.pdbx_strand_id
1 'polypeptide(L)'
;MSCQKGNTGRTRKQKYQNAKTFKNNLYDTSKLTKEINLIEHKGLCEHSRATTCVRCQQKNVIRAYYIICDGCGAKDNLCCKCEQSQDTSIERPAPAVEEEREQAEFETDIKLLRERQRRRFYRLMKQGMSGEEAFAKLNVSSNKQSNNDDDNANDTDHDDDDDENYVDEDSDIDEDELT
;
A
#
# COMPACT_ATOMS: atom_id res chain seq x y z
N MET A 1 -34.84 -0.97 -37.62
CA MET A 1 -34.30 0.04 -36.69
C MET A 1 -34.91 -0.21 -35.32
N SER A 2 -34.15 -0.77 -34.38
CA SER A 2 -34.50 -0.77 -32.95
C SER A 2 -33.21 -0.51 -32.18
N CYS A 3 -33.07 0.72 -31.68
CA CYS A 3 -31.96 1.17 -30.84
C CYS A 3 -32.38 1.21 -29.36
N GLN A 4 -33.27 0.30 -28.94
CA GLN A 4 -33.67 0.22 -27.55
C GLN A 4 -32.63 -0.60 -26.79
N LYS A 5 -31.85 0.07 -25.93
CA LYS A 5 -31.04 -0.59 -24.90
C LYS A 5 -31.96 -1.55 -24.16
N GLY A 6 -31.75 -2.85 -24.38
CA GLY A 6 -32.56 -3.90 -23.77
C GLY A 6 -32.65 -3.67 -22.27
N ASN A 7 -33.81 -3.97 -21.68
CA ASN A 7 -34.07 -3.83 -20.26
C ASN A 7 -32.97 -4.54 -19.44
N THR A 8 -31.95 -3.80 -19.00
CA THR A 8 -30.77 -4.31 -18.28
C THR A 8 -31.05 -4.55 -16.80
N GLY A 9 -32.30 -4.41 -16.37
CA GLY A 9 -32.76 -4.81 -15.05
C GLY A 9 -33.06 -6.30 -15.03
N ARG A 10 -32.18 -7.10 -14.44
CA ARG A 10 -32.48 -8.50 -14.13
C ARG A 10 -33.70 -8.56 -13.20
N THR A 11 -34.81 -9.12 -13.66
CA THR A 11 -36.07 -9.18 -12.90
C THR A 11 -36.03 -10.20 -11.76
N ARG A 12 -35.21 -11.25 -11.88
CA ARG A 12 -35.07 -12.31 -10.87
C ARG A 12 -33.77 -12.19 -10.09
N LYS A 13 -33.85 -12.34 -8.76
CA LYS A 13 -32.66 -12.46 -7.90
C LYS A 13 -31.80 -13.67 -8.30
N GLN A 14 -30.50 -13.64 -7.98
CA GLN A 14 -29.61 -14.78 -8.24
C GLN A 14 -30.18 -16.05 -7.58
N LYS A 15 -30.20 -17.16 -8.34
CA LYS A 15 -30.75 -18.45 -7.88
C LYS A 15 -29.95 -19.04 -6.72
N TYR A 16 -28.63 -18.86 -6.74
CA TYR A 16 -27.71 -19.32 -5.71
C TYR A 16 -27.15 -18.10 -4.99
N GLN A 17 -27.37 -18.03 -3.69
CA GLN A 17 -26.87 -16.99 -2.81
C GLN A 17 -26.11 -17.67 -1.67
N ASN A 18 -25.04 -17.03 -1.22
CA ASN A 18 -24.30 -17.53 -0.07
C ASN A 18 -25.20 -17.51 1.16
N ALA A 19 -25.26 -18.63 1.89
CA ALA A 19 -26.07 -18.73 3.11
C ALA A 19 -25.50 -17.88 4.26
N LYS A 20 -24.18 -17.66 4.26
CA LYS A 20 -23.48 -16.81 5.22
C LYS A 20 -22.64 -15.79 4.47
N THR A 21 -22.56 -14.59 5.01
CA THR A 21 -21.66 -13.54 4.51
C THR A 21 -20.22 -13.92 4.84
N PHE A 22 -19.30 -13.67 3.91
CA PHE A 22 -17.88 -13.84 4.17
C PHE A 22 -17.44 -12.93 5.32
N LYS A 23 -16.63 -13.47 6.24
CA LYS A 23 -16.00 -12.73 7.33
C LYS A 23 -14.53 -13.12 7.35
N ASN A 24 -13.63 -12.15 7.23
CA ASN A 24 -12.18 -12.40 7.26
C ASN A 24 -11.75 -13.12 8.55
N ASN A 25 -12.45 -12.85 9.66
CA ASN A 25 -12.12 -13.40 10.97
C ASN A 25 -12.80 -14.75 11.27
N LEU A 26 -13.45 -15.40 10.28
CA LEU A 26 -14.23 -16.62 10.54
C LEU A 26 -13.36 -17.82 10.91
N TYR A 27 -12.14 -17.89 10.36
CA TYR A 27 -11.22 -19.02 10.56
C TYR A 27 -9.79 -18.60 10.92
N ASP A 28 -9.47 -17.31 10.81
CA ASP A 28 -8.15 -16.76 11.11
C ASP A 28 -8.31 -15.47 11.91
N THR A 29 -7.84 -15.49 13.16
CA THR A 29 -7.85 -14.35 14.08
C THR A 29 -6.44 -13.85 14.40
N SER A 30 -5.46 -14.18 13.55
CA SER A 30 -4.06 -13.78 13.71
C SER A 30 -3.90 -12.26 13.77
N LYS A 31 -2.77 -11.81 14.34
CA LYS A 31 -2.41 -10.39 14.41
C LYS A 31 -2.34 -9.76 13.02
N LEU A 32 -1.86 -10.51 12.03
CA LEU A 32 -1.78 -10.09 10.63
C LEU A 32 -3.16 -9.80 10.04
N THR A 33 -4.14 -10.70 10.26
CA THR A 33 -5.51 -10.52 9.75
C THR A 33 -6.20 -9.33 10.42
N LYS A 34 -5.92 -9.07 11.70
CA LYS A 34 -6.36 -7.84 12.39
C LYS A 34 -5.73 -6.59 11.79
N GLU A 35 -4.42 -6.59 11.55
CA GLU A 35 -3.71 -5.46 10.90
C GLU A 35 -4.24 -5.18 9.50
N ILE A 36 -4.48 -6.21 8.69
CA ILE A 36 -5.03 -6.07 7.33
C ILE A 36 -6.44 -5.46 7.37
N ASN A 37 -7.31 -5.90 8.28
CA ASN A 37 -8.65 -5.35 8.42
C ASN A 37 -8.66 -3.89 8.92
N LEU A 38 -7.60 -3.45 9.60
CA LEU A 38 -7.42 -2.07 10.07
C LEU A 38 -6.86 -1.14 8.99
N ILE A 39 -6.47 -1.65 7.82
CA ILE A 39 -5.97 -0.82 6.73
C ILE A 39 -7.09 0.11 6.24
N GLU A 40 -6.96 1.39 6.56
CA GLU A 40 -7.83 2.43 6.01
C GLU A 40 -7.43 2.72 4.56
N HIS A 41 -8.23 2.22 3.61
CA HIS A 41 -8.04 2.53 2.19
C HIS A 41 -8.48 3.98 1.88
N LYS A 42 -7.57 4.94 2.04
CA LYS A 42 -7.76 6.35 1.66
C LYS A 42 -7.56 6.53 0.16
N GLY A 43 -8.43 7.31 -0.49
CA GLY A 43 -8.33 7.63 -1.93
C GLY A 43 -9.05 6.65 -2.88
N LEU A 44 -9.85 5.73 -2.36
CA LEU A 44 -10.81 4.98 -3.18
C LEU A 44 -11.96 5.91 -3.60
N CYS A 45 -12.17 6.04 -4.91
CA CYS A 45 -13.19 6.90 -5.49
C CYS A 45 -14.53 6.14 -5.55
N GLU A 46 -15.53 6.58 -4.78
CA GLU A 46 -16.87 5.95 -4.74
C GLU A 46 -17.71 6.18 -6.02
N HIS A 47 -17.24 7.10 -6.86
CA HIS A 47 -17.76 7.44 -8.17
C HIS A 47 -16.81 8.50 -8.70
N SER A 48 -16.12 8.27 -9.82
CA SER A 48 -15.49 9.36 -10.56
C SER A 48 -16.58 10.20 -11.23
N ARG A 49 -17.46 10.82 -10.43
CA ARG A 49 -18.36 11.87 -10.90
C ARG A 49 -17.48 13.08 -11.14
N ALA A 50 -16.93 13.13 -12.35
CA ALA A 50 -16.32 14.35 -12.82
C ALA A 50 -17.33 15.48 -12.64
N THR A 51 -16.96 16.47 -11.81
CA THR A 51 -17.78 17.64 -11.58
C THR A 51 -17.78 18.49 -12.86
N THR A 52 -18.85 19.25 -13.07
CA THR A 52 -18.94 20.14 -14.23
C THR A 52 -18.02 21.34 -14.03
N CYS A 53 -17.17 21.62 -15.00
CA CYS A 53 -16.32 22.81 -15.02
C CYS A 53 -17.18 24.08 -15.13
N VAL A 54 -16.88 25.12 -14.33
CA VAL A 54 -17.61 26.40 -14.37
C VAL A 54 -17.43 27.14 -15.71
N ARG A 55 -16.25 27.00 -16.34
CA ARG A 55 -15.92 27.70 -17.61
C ARG A 55 -16.48 27.01 -18.85
N CYS A 56 -16.18 25.72 -19.04
CA CYS A 56 -16.59 24.98 -20.24
C CYS A 56 -17.86 24.14 -20.08
N GLN A 57 -18.42 24.05 -18.87
CA GLN A 57 -19.66 23.32 -18.54
C GLN A 57 -19.62 21.81 -18.85
N GLN A 58 -18.43 21.28 -19.16
CA GLN A 58 -18.21 19.85 -19.39
C GLN A 58 -17.91 19.13 -18.08
N LYS A 59 -18.29 17.84 -17.99
CA LYS A 59 -17.97 16.96 -16.85
C LYS A 59 -16.54 16.41 -16.98
N ASN A 60 -15.57 17.29 -16.84
CA ASN A 60 -14.14 16.98 -17.02
C ASN A 60 -13.28 17.44 -15.83
N VAL A 61 -13.89 17.85 -14.72
CA VAL A 61 -13.17 18.10 -13.46
C VAL A 61 -13.04 16.78 -12.71
N ILE A 62 -11.88 16.14 -12.86
CA ILE A 62 -11.60 14.81 -12.28
C ILE A 62 -11.03 14.94 -10.86
N ARG A 63 -10.24 16.00 -10.63
CA ARG A 63 -9.57 16.24 -9.35
C ARG A 63 -10.54 16.81 -8.32
N ALA A 64 -10.44 16.31 -7.09
CA ALA A 64 -11.22 16.85 -5.97
C ALA A 64 -10.90 18.34 -5.73
N TYR A 65 -11.90 19.09 -5.30
CA TYR A 65 -11.82 20.53 -4.97
C TYR A 65 -11.55 21.49 -6.14
N TYR A 66 -11.44 20.99 -7.38
CA TYR A 66 -11.28 21.84 -8.54
C TYR A 66 -12.66 22.39 -8.95
N ILE A 67 -12.70 23.67 -9.32
CA ILE A 67 -13.90 24.36 -9.84
C ILE A 67 -13.86 24.49 -11.37
N ILE A 68 -12.65 24.44 -11.94
CA ILE A 68 -12.38 24.53 -13.37
C ILE A 68 -11.55 23.31 -13.77
N CYS A 69 -11.73 22.81 -15.00
CA CYS A 69 -10.93 21.69 -15.50
C CYS A 69 -9.51 22.10 -15.88
N ASP A 70 -8.59 21.14 -15.91
CA ASP A 70 -7.18 21.37 -16.23
C ASP A 70 -7.01 22.06 -17.60
N GLY A 71 -7.83 21.70 -18.59
CA GLY A 71 -7.78 22.32 -19.92
C GLY A 71 -8.23 23.79 -19.95
N CYS A 72 -9.06 24.24 -19.00
CA CYS A 72 -9.45 25.64 -18.87
C CYS A 72 -8.44 26.42 -17.99
N GLY A 73 -7.95 25.82 -16.90
CA GLY A 73 -6.91 26.44 -16.07
C GLY A 73 -5.61 26.70 -16.84
N ALA A 74 -5.20 25.78 -17.71
CA ALA A 74 -4.01 25.95 -18.56
C ALA A 74 -4.17 27.00 -19.66
N LYS A 75 -5.39 27.22 -20.18
CA LYS A 75 -5.65 28.24 -21.22
C LYS A 75 -5.68 29.65 -20.65
N ASP A 76 -6.29 29.80 -19.47
CA ASP A 76 -6.50 31.09 -18.83
C ASP A 76 -5.38 31.43 -17.81
N ASN A 77 -4.42 30.52 -17.58
CA ASN A 77 -3.37 30.61 -16.53
C ASN A 77 -3.92 30.89 -15.13
N LEU A 78 -5.04 30.23 -14.79
CA LEU A 78 -5.71 30.34 -13.51
C LEU A 78 -5.56 29.05 -12.72
N CYS A 79 -5.47 29.16 -11.40
CA CYS A 79 -5.52 28.02 -10.51
C CYS A 79 -6.88 27.31 -10.61
N CYS A 80 -6.88 26.02 -10.96
CA CYS A 80 -8.10 25.22 -11.11
C CYS A 80 -8.95 25.10 -9.83
N LYS A 81 -8.41 25.47 -8.67
CA LYS A 81 -9.09 25.41 -7.35
C LYS A 81 -9.72 26.73 -6.92
N CYS A 82 -9.06 27.87 -7.13
CA CYS A 82 -9.49 29.16 -6.58
C CYS A 82 -9.67 30.28 -7.62
N GLU A 83 -9.47 30.00 -8.91
CA GLU A 83 -9.58 30.99 -10.01
C GLU A 83 -8.63 32.20 -9.89
N GLN A 84 -7.64 32.14 -8.99
CA GLN A 84 -6.60 33.15 -8.90
C GLN A 84 -5.53 32.90 -9.98
N SER A 85 -5.05 33.97 -10.60
CA SER A 85 -3.94 33.91 -11.56
C SER A 85 -2.73 33.29 -10.89
N GLN A 86 -2.17 32.26 -11.51
CA GLN A 86 -0.92 31.68 -11.04
C GLN A 86 0.24 32.55 -11.50
N ASP A 87 0.43 33.69 -10.85
CA ASP A 87 1.75 34.34 -10.78
C ASP A 87 2.59 33.56 -9.77
N THR A 88 3.05 32.37 -10.16
CA THR A 88 3.96 31.56 -9.34
C THR A 88 5.37 31.69 -9.87
N SER A 89 5.99 32.83 -9.60
CA SER A 89 7.45 32.95 -9.44
C SER A 89 7.81 32.51 -8.02
N ILE A 90 7.53 31.26 -7.67
CA ILE A 90 8.13 30.65 -6.48
C ILE A 90 9.17 29.70 -7.02
N GLU A 91 10.39 30.21 -7.16
CA GLU A 91 11.57 29.36 -7.28
C GLU A 91 11.56 28.45 -6.06
N ARG A 92 11.28 27.16 -6.28
CA ARG A 92 11.62 26.13 -5.30
C ARG A 92 13.10 26.35 -4.99
N PRO A 93 13.50 26.66 -3.74
CA PRO A 93 14.93 26.62 -3.42
C PRO A 93 15.34 25.20 -3.76
N ALA A 94 16.25 25.06 -4.73
CA ALA A 94 16.75 23.77 -5.11
C ALA A 94 17.22 23.11 -3.80
N PRO A 95 16.64 21.97 -3.36
CA PRO A 95 17.41 21.11 -2.49
C PRO A 95 18.72 20.86 -3.24
N ALA A 96 19.85 20.92 -2.53
CA ALA A 96 21.15 20.74 -3.14
C ALA A 96 21.04 19.56 -4.09
N VAL A 97 21.20 19.80 -5.40
CA VAL A 97 20.86 18.86 -6.47
C VAL A 97 21.49 17.48 -6.26
N GLU A 98 22.56 17.44 -5.45
CA GLU A 98 23.26 16.25 -4.98
C GLU A 98 22.45 15.37 -4.02
N GLU A 99 21.72 15.90 -3.02
CA GLU A 99 20.99 15.08 -2.04
C GLU A 99 19.83 14.28 -2.68
N GLU A 100 19.13 14.89 -3.64
CA GLU A 100 18.07 14.19 -4.39
C GLU A 100 18.66 13.11 -5.32
N ARG A 101 19.88 13.33 -5.86
CA ARG A 101 20.61 12.33 -6.64
C ARG A 101 21.06 11.17 -5.77
N GLU A 102 21.63 11.44 -4.60
CA GLU A 102 22.06 10.43 -3.64
C GLU A 102 20.88 9.55 -3.18
N GLN A 103 19.71 10.14 -2.91
CA GLN A 103 18.50 9.39 -2.58
C GLN A 103 17.99 8.54 -3.74
N ALA A 104 18.04 9.07 -4.97
CA ALA A 104 17.63 8.34 -6.17
C ALA A 104 18.58 7.17 -6.48
N GLU A 105 19.90 7.38 -6.37
CA GLU A 105 20.94 6.36 -6.54
C GLU A 105 20.75 5.23 -5.52
N PHE A 106 20.54 5.58 -4.25
CA PHE A 106 20.26 4.61 -3.20
C PHE A 106 18.99 3.77 -3.47
N GLU A 107 17.92 4.39 -3.98
CA GLU A 107 16.72 3.65 -4.35
C GLU A 107 16.96 2.70 -5.53
N THR A 108 17.78 3.12 -6.51
CA THR A 108 18.15 2.26 -7.64
C THR A 108 18.99 1.06 -7.19
N ASP A 109 19.93 1.27 -6.28
CA ASP A 109 20.78 0.20 -5.73
C ASP A 109 19.96 -0.84 -4.96
N ILE A 110 18.97 -0.41 -4.17
CA ILE A 110 18.06 -1.33 -3.46
C ILE A 110 17.24 -2.18 -4.44
N LYS A 111 16.85 -1.62 -5.59
CA LYS A 111 16.10 -2.34 -6.63
C LYS A 111 16.97 -3.35 -7.39
N LEU A 112 18.29 -3.15 -7.44
CA LEU A 112 19.23 -4.07 -8.07
C LEU A 112 19.58 -5.28 -7.19
N LEU A 113 19.30 -5.23 -5.89
CA LEU A 113 19.48 -6.37 -4.98
C LEU A 113 18.49 -7.50 -5.29
N ARG A 114 18.93 -8.76 -5.09
CA ARG A 114 18.01 -9.92 -5.16
C ARG A 114 16.95 -9.78 -4.08
N GLU A 115 15.75 -10.30 -4.32
CA GLU A 115 14.62 -10.21 -3.37
C GLU A 115 14.99 -10.68 -1.95
N ARG A 116 15.78 -11.75 -1.83
CA ARG A 116 16.31 -12.24 -0.55
C ARG A 116 17.17 -11.19 0.18
N GLN A 117 18.06 -10.53 -0.55
CA GLN A 117 18.93 -9.47 -0.02
C GLN A 117 18.12 -8.22 0.32
N ARG A 118 17.16 -7.83 -0.52
CA ARG A 118 16.25 -6.70 -0.28
C ARG A 118 15.41 -6.88 0.99
N ARG A 119 14.85 -8.08 1.22
CA ARG A 119 14.12 -8.40 2.46
C ARG A 119 15.00 -8.37 3.70
N ARG A 120 16.23 -8.88 3.58
CA ARG A 120 17.21 -8.83 4.68
C ARG A 120 17.64 -7.40 4.99
N PHE A 121 17.82 -6.57 3.97
CA PHE A 121 18.13 -5.15 4.12
C PHE A 121 17.05 -4.41 4.93
N TYR A 122 15.77 -4.52 4.54
CA TYR A 122 14.68 -3.87 5.29
C TYR A 122 14.52 -4.42 6.71
N ARG A 123 14.85 -5.70 6.95
CA ARG A 123 14.85 -6.29 8.29
C ARG A 123 15.90 -5.63 9.18
N LEU A 124 17.13 -5.44 8.68
CA LEU A 124 18.22 -4.79 9.40
C LEU A 124 17.89 -3.31 9.68
N MET A 125 17.32 -2.61 8.70
CA MET A 125 16.86 -1.22 8.87
C MET A 125 15.78 -1.10 9.96
N LYS A 126 14.85 -2.05 10.02
CA LYS A 126 13.81 -2.10 11.07
C LYS A 126 14.40 -2.38 12.46
N GLN A 127 15.55 -3.05 12.53
CA GLN A 127 16.31 -3.25 13.77
C GLN A 127 17.13 -2.01 14.20
N GLY A 128 17.00 -0.88 13.49
CA GLY A 128 17.65 0.38 13.86
C GLY A 128 19.06 0.55 13.32
N MET A 129 19.49 -0.30 12.39
CA MET A 129 20.78 -0.20 11.73
C MET A 129 20.80 0.90 10.67
N SER A 130 21.95 1.57 10.51
CA SER A 130 22.12 2.54 9.43
C SER A 130 22.11 1.86 8.06
N GLY A 131 21.74 2.59 7.00
CA GLY A 131 21.66 2.05 5.64
C GLY A 131 22.99 1.45 5.16
N GLU A 132 24.11 2.10 5.52
CA GLU A 132 25.46 1.65 5.20
C GLU A 132 25.83 0.35 5.93
N GLU A 133 25.51 0.24 7.23
CA GLU A 133 25.77 -0.98 8.01
C GLU A 133 24.89 -2.16 7.55
N ALA A 134 23.64 -1.87 7.20
CA ALA A 134 22.73 -2.87 6.64
C ALA A 134 23.24 -3.39 5.29
N PHE A 135 23.81 -2.51 4.45
CA PHE A 135 24.39 -2.88 3.17
C PHE A 135 25.69 -3.68 3.33
N ALA A 136 26.58 -3.28 4.25
CA ALA A 136 27.81 -4.00 4.57
C ALA A 136 27.53 -5.42 5.09
N LYS A 137 26.52 -5.58 5.96
CA LYS A 137 26.12 -6.89 6.48
C LYS A 137 25.54 -7.81 5.40
N LEU A 138 25.12 -7.31 4.23
CA LEU A 138 24.61 -8.15 3.13
C LEU A 138 25.71 -8.98 2.45
N ASN A 139 26.98 -8.83 2.82
CA ASN A 139 28.11 -9.54 2.21
C ASN A 139 28.04 -9.49 0.67
N VAL A 140 27.60 -8.33 0.14
CA VAL A 140 27.69 -8.05 -1.29
C VAL A 140 29.13 -7.61 -1.52
N SER A 141 30.05 -8.57 -1.49
CA SER A 141 31.39 -8.36 -2.01
C SER A 141 31.22 -7.91 -3.46
N SER A 142 31.69 -6.71 -3.74
CA SER A 142 31.83 -6.18 -5.08
C SER A 142 32.60 -7.20 -5.93
N ASN A 143 31.89 -7.97 -6.74
CA ASN A 143 32.53 -8.68 -7.82
C ASN A 143 31.63 -8.79 -9.05
N LYS A 144 31.95 -7.95 -10.03
CA LYS A 144 32.35 -8.37 -11.37
C LYS A 144 32.22 -9.88 -11.58
N GLN A 145 31.29 -10.27 -12.45
CA GLN A 145 31.15 -11.59 -13.09
C GLN A 145 32.07 -12.70 -12.54
N SER A 146 31.51 -13.55 -11.69
CA SER A 146 31.95 -14.94 -11.61
C SER A 146 30.75 -15.79 -11.26
N ASN A 147 30.27 -16.56 -12.24
CA ASN A 147 29.56 -17.80 -11.96
C ASN A 147 30.54 -18.66 -11.15
N ASN A 148 30.25 -18.89 -9.88
CA ASN A 148 30.71 -20.05 -9.15
C ASN A 148 29.61 -20.36 -8.14
N ASP A 149 28.96 -21.49 -8.37
CA ASP A 149 28.11 -22.18 -7.42
C ASP A 149 28.99 -22.57 -6.22
N ASP A 150 28.66 -22.07 -5.03
CA ASP A 150 29.17 -22.64 -3.79
C ASP A 150 28.10 -22.49 -2.70
N ASP A 151 27.31 -23.56 -2.57
CA ASP A 151 26.36 -23.80 -1.50
C ASP A 151 27.12 -23.98 -0.19
N ASN A 152 27.22 -22.91 0.61
CA ASN A 152 27.54 -23.06 2.03
C ASN A 152 26.29 -22.77 2.86
N ALA A 153 25.44 -23.80 2.92
CA ALA A 153 24.36 -23.91 3.89
C ALA A 153 24.97 -24.31 5.24
N ASN A 154 25.39 -23.33 6.04
CA ASN A 154 25.51 -23.54 7.48
C ASN A 154 24.25 -22.98 8.14
N ASP A 155 23.19 -23.78 8.05
CA ASP A 155 21.91 -23.57 8.74
C ASP A 155 21.92 -24.49 9.96
N THR A 156 22.52 -24.00 11.04
CA THR A 156 22.41 -24.60 12.38
C THR A 156 21.94 -23.51 13.34
N ASP A 157 20.72 -23.03 13.13
CA ASP A 157 19.94 -22.39 14.19
C ASP A 157 18.95 -23.43 14.72
N HIS A 158 19.41 -24.14 15.75
CA HIS A 158 18.62 -25.06 16.55
C HIS A 158 17.85 -24.21 17.57
N ASP A 159 16.64 -23.78 17.19
CA ASP A 159 15.72 -23.06 18.06
C ASP A 159 15.01 -24.06 18.99
N ASP A 160 15.70 -24.52 20.04
CA ASP A 160 15.07 -25.14 21.22
C ASP A 160 14.77 -24.04 22.25
N ASP A 161 13.72 -23.25 22.00
CA ASP A 161 13.05 -22.42 23.00
C ASP A 161 11.61 -22.95 23.18
N ASP A 162 11.51 -24.16 23.74
CA ASP A 162 10.25 -24.72 24.25
C ASP A 162 10.19 -24.47 25.77
N ASP A 163 9.85 -23.23 26.14
CA ASP A 163 9.54 -22.85 27.52
C ASP A 163 8.31 -21.95 27.56
N GLU A 164 7.12 -22.56 27.57
CA GLU A 164 5.95 -21.98 28.25
C GLU A 164 5.07 -23.12 28.81
N ASN A 165 5.36 -23.46 30.07
CA ASN A 165 4.54 -24.27 30.96
C ASN A 165 3.17 -23.59 31.19
N TYR A 166 2.19 -23.87 30.33
CA TYR A 166 0.81 -23.44 30.53
C TYR A 166 0.06 -24.45 31.40
N VAL A 167 0.04 -24.18 32.70
CA VAL A 167 -0.84 -24.85 33.66
C VAL A 167 -2.24 -24.27 33.50
N ASP A 168 -3.14 -25.02 32.85
CA ASP A 168 -4.58 -24.77 32.85
C ASP A 168 -5.14 -25.10 34.24
N GLU A 169 -5.17 -24.10 35.14
CA GLU A 169 -6.08 -24.10 36.29
C GLU A 169 -7.30 -23.27 35.93
N ASP A 170 -8.30 -23.90 35.32
CA ASP A 170 -9.68 -23.42 35.40
C ASP A 170 -10.58 -24.63 35.67
N SER A 171 -10.77 -24.88 36.97
CA SER A 171 -11.79 -25.78 37.47
C SER A 171 -13.12 -25.02 37.57
N ASP A 172 -14.09 -25.54 36.83
CA ASP A 172 -15.54 -25.53 37.05
C ASP A 172 -16.09 -24.47 38.04
N ILE A 173 -16.73 -23.43 37.50
CA ILE A 173 -17.73 -22.62 38.22
C ILE A 173 -19.11 -22.93 37.62
N ASP A 174 -19.99 -23.38 38.51
CA ASP A 174 -21.27 -24.03 38.28
C ASP A 174 -22.29 -23.21 37.48
N GLU A 175 -22.87 -23.83 36.45
CA GLU A 175 -24.23 -23.52 35.99
C GLU A 175 -25.22 -24.26 36.92
N ASP A 176 -25.89 -23.54 37.83
CA ASP A 176 -27.23 -23.89 38.32
C ASP A 176 -27.77 -22.82 39.30
N GLU A 177 -28.58 -21.87 38.82
CA GLU A 177 -29.83 -21.43 39.49
C GLU A 177 -30.54 -20.35 38.66
N LEU A 178 -31.53 -20.76 37.86
CA LEU A 178 -32.69 -19.91 37.58
C LEU A 178 -33.93 -20.77 37.35
N THR A 179 -34.56 -21.14 38.46
CA THR A 179 -35.99 -21.42 38.57
C THR A 179 -36.61 -20.41 39.51
#